data_AF-A0A2K8X719-F1
#
_entry.id   AF-A0A2K8X719-F1
#
_cell.length_a   1.000
_cell.length_b   1.000
_cell.length_c   1.000
_cell.angle_alpha   90.00
_cell.angle_beta   90.00
_cell.angle_gamma   90.00
#
_symmetry.space_group_name_H-M   'P 1'
#
loop_
_entity.id
_entity.type
_entity.pdbx_description
1 polymer ?
#
loop_
_entity_poly.entity_id
_entity_poly.type
_entity_poly.pdbx_seq_one_letter_code
_entity_poly.pdbx_strand_id
1 'polypeptide(L)'
;MIYLWKKSISMSPKIKSFLIYGVSFTALFLISRFIVSQFMEQGMMTMFIPIAVAMIISPKPHIEETENGREYGLKSIFLKKPFKF
;
A
#
# COMPACT_ATOMS: atom_id res chain seq x y z
N MET A 1 -16.35 23.45 12.40
CA MET A 1 -14.93 23.39 12.81
C MET A 1 -14.26 22.04 12.52
N ILE A 2 -14.78 21.21 11.60
CA ILE A 2 -14.22 19.89 11.24
C ILE A 2 -13.53 19.93 9.86
N TYR A 3 -13.89 20.91 9.02
CA TYR A 3 -13.34 21.07 7.67
C TYR A 3 -11.89 21.61 7.62
N LEU A 4 -11.41 22.26 8.69
CA LEU A 4 -10.06 22.84 8.73
C LEU A 4 -8.98 21.81 9.08
N TRP A 5 -9.33 20.69 9.73
CA TRP A 5 -8.35 19.66 10.08
C TRP A 5 -7.92 18.79 8.87
N LYS A 6 -8.80 18.66 7.86
CA LYS A 6 -8.50 17.94 6.61
C LYS A 6 -7.56 18.71 5.66
N LYS A 7 -7.22 19.96 5.99
CA LYS A 7 -6.38 20.85 5.18
C LYS A 7 -4.88 20.81 5.56
N SER A 8 -4.50 20.10 6.63
CA SER A 8 -3.14 20.20 7.22
C SER A 8 -2.20 19.01 6.96
N ILE A 9 -2.38 18.28 5.86
CA ILE A 9 -1.32 17.40 5.33
C ILE A 9 -1.06 17.80 3.88
N SER A 10 -0.34 18.90 3.69
CA SER A 10 0.13 19.42 2.40
C SER A 10 1.31 18.59 1.86
N MET A 11 1.16 17.27 1.82
CA MET A 11 2.06 16.36 1.12
C MET A 11 1.52 16.13 -0.29
N SER A 12 2.41 16.17 -1.29
CA SER A 12 2.06 15.87 -2.68
C SER A 12 1.26 14.55 -2.75
N PRO A 13 0.20 14.45 -3.57
CA PRO A 13 -0.59 13.23 -3.73
C PRO A 13 0.26 11.98 -4.03
N LYS A 14 1.42 12.17 -4.67
CA LYS A 14 2.46 11.16 -4.88
C LYS A 14 2.98 10.57 -3.56
N ILE A 15 3.35 11.43 -2.61
CA ILE A 15 3.91 11.05 -1.31
C ILE A 15 2.83 10.36 -0.46
N LYS A 16 1.58 10.83 -0.52
CA LYS A 16 0.46 10.19 0.18
C LYS A 16 0.22 8.76 -0.32
N SER A 17 0.18 8.57 -1.64
CA SER A 17 0.00 7.25 -2.26
C SER A 17 1.16 6.31 -1.92
N PHE A 18 2.40 6.81 -1.95
CA PHE A 18 3.57 6.03 -1.57
C PHE A 18 3.60 5.64 -0.09
N LEU A 19 3.23 6.55 0.81
CA LEU A 19 3.12 6.27 2.25
C LEU A 19 2.08 5.19 2.53
N ILE A 20 0.91 5.28 1.92
CA ILE A 20 -0.15 4.29 2.11
C ILE A 20 0.28 2.93 1.58
N TYR A 21 0.95 2.88 0.42
CA TYR A 21 1.55 1.65 -0.09
C TYR A 21 2.58 1.08 0.88
N GLY A 22 3.53 1.90 1.35
CA GLY A 22 4.59 1.47 2.26
C GLY A 22 4.04 0.92 3.57
N VAL A 23 3.11 1.63 4.21
CA VAL A 23 2.47 1.18 5.46
C VAL A 23 1.69 -0.12 5.24
N SER A 24 0.93 -0.21 4.15
CA SER A 24 0.16 -1.42 3.82
C SER A 24 1.08 -2.61 3.53
N PHE A 25 2.15 -2.39 2.78
CA PHE A 25 3.15 -3.41 2.47
C PHE A 25 3.83 -3.91 3.74
N THR A 26 4.30 -3.01 4.61
CA THR A 26 4.95 -3.37 5.87
C THR A 26 4.00 -4.15 6.77
N ALA A 27 2.74 -3.73 6.90
CA ALA A 27 1.75 -4.44 7.71
C ALA A 27 1.53 -5.87 7.18
N LEU A 28 1.32 -6.02 5.86
CA LEU A 28 1.14 -7.34 5.23
C LEU A 28 2.38 -8.22 5.33
N PHE A 29 3.56 -7.65 5.17
CA PHE A 29 4.83 -8.36 5.34
C PHE A 29 5.00 -8.89 6.77
N LEU A 30 4.71 -8.06 7.79
CA LEU A 30 4.82 -8.48 9.18
C LEU A 30 3.80 -9.56 9.54
N ILE A 31 2.55 -9.41 9.10
CA ILE A 31 1.49 -10.42 9.33
C ILE A 31 1.86 -11.74 8.66
N SER A 32 2.22 -11.71 7.38
CA SER A 32 2.60 -12.93 6.65
C SER A 32 3.86 -13.58 7.21
N ARG A 33 4.86 -12.79 7.61
CA ARG A 33 6.06 -13.31 8.29
C ARG A 33 5.72 -13.95 9.63
N PHE A 34 4.87 -13.31 10.42
CA PHE A 34 4.42 -13.87 11.69
C PHE A 34 3.73 -15.21 11.47
N ILE A 35 2.80 -15.31 10.51
CA ILE A 35 2.13 -16.56 10.14
C ILE A 35 3.15 -17.62 9.72
N VAL A 36 4.01 -17.33 8.74
CA VAL A 36 5.00 -18.30 8.22
C VAL A 36 5.94 -18.79 9.32
N SER A 37 6.34 -17.92 10.24
CA SER A 37 7.20 -18.30 11.38
C SER A 37 6.55 -19.27 12.38
N GLN A 38 5.22 -19.41 12.38
CA GLN A 38 4.53 -20.42 13.19
C GLN A 38 4.60 -21.83 12.57
N PHE A 39 4.85 -21.94 11.26
CA PHE A 39 4.75 -23.19 10.51
C PHE A 39 6.07 -23.66 9.89
N MET A 40 7.07 -22.79 9.82
CA MET A 40 8.35 -23.06 9.15
C MET A 40 9.53 -22.61 10.01
N GLU A 41 10.59 -23.41 10.01
CA GLU A 41 11.86 -23.04 10.64
C GLU A 41 12.50 -21.83 9.94
N GLN A 42 13.27 -21.05 10.71
CA GLN A 42 13.92 -19.86 10.19
C GLN A 42 14.90 -20.21 9.06
N GLY A 43 14.64 -19.65 7.89
CA GLY A 43 15.45 -19.85 6.70
C GLY A 43 15.05 -18.90 5.58
N MET A 44 15.69 -19.01 4.41
CA MET A 44 15.45 -18.11 3.29
C MET A 44 13.97 -18.06 2.86
N MET A 45 13.25 -19.19 2.92
CA MET A 45 11.84 -19.28 2.55
C MET A 45 10.93 -18.45 3.46
N THR A 46 11.28 -18.35 4.75
CA THR A 46 10.54 -17.52 5.72
C THR A 46 10.69 -16.02 5.47
N MET A 47 11.62 -15.63 4.58
CA MET A 47 11.78 -14.26 4.11
C MET A 47 11.11 -14.04 2.74
N PHE A 48 11.32 -14.95 1.78
CA PHE A 48 10.79 -14.79 0.43
C PHE A 48 9.26 -14.92 0.35
N ILE A 49 8.66 -15.85 1.10
CA ILE A 49 7.20 -16.07 1.08
C ILE A 49 6.47 -14.80 1.56
N PRO A 50 6.79 -14.20 2.73
CA PRO A 50 6.16 -12.96 3.17
C PRO A 50 6.33 -11.79 2.19
N ILE A 51 7.50 -11.69 1.55
CA ILE A 51 7.75 -10.64 0.53
C ILE A 51 6.83 -10.83 -0.66
N ALA A 52 6.74 -12.04 -1.22
CA ALA A 52 5.89 -12.33 -2.37
C ALA A 52 4.41 -12.07 -2.05
N VAL A 53 3.95 -12.51 -0.88
CA VAL A 53 2.57 -12.28 -0.40
C VAL A 53 2.29 -10.78 -0.26
N ALA A 54 3.18 -10.03 0.40
CA ALA A 54 3.01 -8.58 0.57
C ALA A 54 3.02 -7.84 -0.78
N MET A 55 3.88 -8.23 -1.74
CA MET A 55 3.93 -7.61 -3.07
C MET A 55 2.65 -7.84 -3.89
N ILE A 56 2.02 -9.02 -3.76
CA ILE A 56 0.78 -9.33 -4.46
C ILE A 56 -0.38 -8.58 -3.81
N ILE A 57 -0.50 -8.63 -2.49
CA ILE A 57 -1.70 -8.14 -1.78
C ILE A 57 -1.68 -6.61 -1.62
N SER A 58 -0.50 -5.99 -1.53
CA SER A 58 -0.38 -4.55 -1.26
C SER A 58 -0.99 -3.67 -2.38
N PRO A 59 -1.69 -2.58 -2.01
CA PRO A 59 -2.31 -1.66 -2.96
C PRO A 59 -1.27 -0.82 -3.68
N LYS A 60 -1.07 -1.07 -4.98
CA LYS A 60 -0.01 -0.42 -5.75
C LYS A 60 -0.40 1.04 -6.07
N PRO A 61 0.55 1.99 -5.97
CA PRO A 61 0.31 3.36 -6.41
C PRO A 61 0.02 3.36 -7.91
N HIS A 62 -1.07 4.01 -8.31
CA HIS A 62 -1.50 4.14 -9.68
C HIS A 62 -1.59 5.63 -10.04
N ILE A 63 -1.09 6.00 -11.21
CA ILE A 63 -1.16 7.37 -11.72
C ILE A 63 -1.97 7.29 -13.01
N GLU A 64 -3.06 8.04 -13.07
CA GLU A 64 -3.88 8.22 -14.28
C GLU A 64 -3.54 9.62 -14.84
N GLU A 65 -3.13 9.68 -16.11
CA GLU A 65 -3.02 10.96 -16.82
C GLU A 65 -4.36 11.24 -17.51
N THR A 66 -5.10 12.23 -17.01
CA THR A 66 -6.35 12.71 -17.61
C THR A 66 -6.12 14.06 -18.29
N GLU A 67 -7.05 14.48 -19.15
CA GLU A 67 -6.96 15.75 -19.89
C GLU A 67 -6.86 16.99 -18.99
N ASN A 68 -7.24 16.87 -17.71
CA ASN A 68 -7.15 17.92 -16.68
C ASN A 68 -5.88 17.82 -15.78
N GLY A 69 -5.00 16.86 -16.01
CA GLY A 69 -3.73 16.71 -15.28
C GLY A 69 -3.45 15.30 -14.74
N ARG A 70 -2.48 15.19 -13.82
CA ARG A 70 -2.08 13.93 -13.19
C ARG A 70 -2.96 13.62 -11.99
N GLU A 71 -3.81 12.60 -12.10
CA GLU A 71 -4.57 12.04 -10.98
C GLU A 71 -3.76 10.93 -10.30
N TYR A 72 -3.65 11.02 -8.97
CA TYR A 72 -2.95 10.03 -8.15
C TYR A 72 -3.98 9.16 -7.43
N GLY A 73 -3.82 7.85 -7.51
CA GLY A 73 -4.69 6.90 -6.84
C GLY A 73 -3.97 5.63 -6.37
N LEU A 74 -4.73 4.75 -5.73
CA LEU A 74 -4.25 3.44 -5.28
C LEU A 74 -5.12 2.35 -5.92
N LYS A 75 -4.47 1.38 -6.56
CA LYS A 75 -5.12 0.21 -7.13
C LYS A 75 -4.77 -1.01 -6.28
N SER A 76 -5.76 -1.54 -5.57
CA SER A 76 -5.64 -2.80 -4.83
C SER A 76 -6.15 -3.97 -5.66
N ILE A 77 -5.58 -5.16 -5.49
CA ILE A 77 -6.13 -6.39 -6.09
C ILE A 77 -7.53 -6.70 -5.51
N PHE A 78 -7.83 -6.22 -4.31
CA PHE A 78 -9.10 -6.45 -3.63
C PHE A 78 -10.19 -5.42 -3.97
N LEU A 79 -9.84 -4.28 -4.59
CA LEU A 79 -10.80 -3.25 -4.98
C LEU A 79 -10.86 -3.10 -6.49
N LYS A 80 -12.03 -3.39 -7.07
CA LYS A 80 -12.32 -3.21 -8.51
C LYS A 80 -12.17 -1.77 -8.99
N LYS A 81 -12.31 -0.78 -8.09
CA LYS A 81 -12.22 0.65 -8.42
C LYS A 81 -10.98 1.25 -7.76
N PRO A 82 -10.14 1.99 -8.51
CA PRO A 82 -9.00 2.69 -7.92
C PRO A 82 -9.50 3.77 -6.95
N PHE A 83 -8.83 3.89 -5.81
CA PHE A 83 -9.12 4.94 -4.84
C PHE A 83 -8.42 6.21 -5.28
N LYS A 84 -9.18 7.25 -5.63
CA LYS A 84 -8.66 8.55 -6.12
C LYS A 84 -8.49 9.53 -4.95
N PHE A 85 -7.44 10.35 -4.97
CA PHE A 85 -7.15 11.38 -3.96
C PHE A 85 -7.44 12.79 -4.44
#